data_AF-A0A420C7V5-F1
#
_entry.id   AF-A0A420C7V5-F1
#
_cell.length_a   1.000
_cell.length_b   1.000
_cell.length_c   1.000
_cell.angle_alpha   90.00
_cell.angle_beta   90.00
_cell.angle_gamma   90.00
#
_symmetry.space_group_name_H-M   'P 1'
#
loop_
_entity.id
_entity.type
_entity.pdbx_description
1 polymer ?
#
loop_
_entity_poly.entity_id
_entity_poly.type
_entity_poly.pdbx_seq_one_letter_code
_entity_poly.pdbx_strand_id
1 'polypeptide(L)'
;MCSHPVTPTEERFAIEGQVVTSFSGVVARLSAAHPSLAVVDVERVVLREWEAFSAGRPVVVPIGVEEGAAEMLAVEASAQIDG
;
A
#
# COMPACT_ATOMS: atom_id res chain seq x y z
N MET A 1 -4.71 -26.44 -9.54
CA MET A 1 -3.69 -26.19 -8.49
C MET A 1 -4.42 -25.55 -7.33
N CYS A 2 -4.56 -26.26 -6.21
CA CYS A 2 -5.22 -25.72 -5.03
C CYS A 2 -4.28 -24.69 -4.38
N SER A 3 -4.64 -23.42 -4.42
CA SER A 3 -3.94 -22.38 -3.68
C SER A 3 -3.98 -22.73 -2.19
N HIS A 4 -2.82 -22.80 -1.55
CA HIS A 4 -2.75 -22.95 -0.12
C HIS A 4 -3.42 -21.73 0.53
N PRO A 5 -4.23 -21.89 1.59
CA PRO A 5 -4.72 -20.74 2.33
C PRO A 5 -3.53 -20.02 2.94
N VAL A 6 -3.22 -18.83 2.41
CA VAL A 6 -2.30 -17.90 3.07
C VAL A 6 -2.99 -17.50 4.36
N THR A 7 -2.59 -18.13 5.46
CA THR A 7 -3.06 -17.70 6.78
C THR A 7 -2.37 -16.35 7.03
N PRO A 8 -3.11 -15.23 7.12
CA PRO A 8 -2.47 -13.94 7.25
C PRO A 8 -1.93 -13.82 8.67
N THR A 9 -0.63 -14.02 8.83
CA THR A 9 0.07 -13.77 10.09
C THR A 9 -0.17 -12.31 10.49
N GLU A 10 -0.46 -12.08 11.78
CA GLU A 10 -0.67 -10.76 12.41
C GLU A 10 0.59 -9.87 12.43
N GLU A 11 1.40 -9.86 11.37
CA GLU A 11 2.59 -9.04 11.35
C GLU A 11 2.20 -7.56 11.20
N ARG A 12 2.18 -6.90 12.37
CA ARG A 12 2.18 -5.45 12.49
C ARG A 12 3.63 -4.99 12.47
N PHE A 13 3.91 -4.01 11.64
CA PHE A 13 5.20 -3.36 11.51
C PHE A 13 5.09 -1.91 11.99
N ALA A 14 6.23 -1.28 12.29
CA ALA A 14 6.29 0.15 12.57
C ALA A 14 7.15 0.83 11.51
N ILE A 15 6.60 1.88 10.87
CA ILE A 15 7.31 2.72 9.90
C ILE A 15 7.09 4.17 10.34
N GLU A 16 8.16 4.88 10.67
CA GLU A 16 8.08 6.28 11.13
C GLU A 16 7.05 6.50 12.26
N GLY A 17 7.01 5.57 13.23
CA GLY A 17 6.06 5.59 14.36
C GLY A 17 4.61 5.20 14.01
N GLN A 18 4.30 4.95 12.74
CA GLN A 18 3.00 4.43 12.31
C GLN A 18 2.99 2.90 12.38
N VAL A 19 1.99 2.33 13.06
CA VAL A 19 1.78 0.88 13.06
C VAL A 19 1.03 0.49 11.79
N VAL A 20 1.64 -0.35 10.96
CA VAL A 20 1.12 -0.79 9.65
C VAL A 20 1.03 -2.31 9.57
N THR A 21 0.26 -2.82 8.62
CA THR A 21 0.10 -4.26 8.31
C THR A 21 -0.01 -4.41 6.79
N SER A 22 0.21 -5.62 6.28
CA SER A 22 -0.02 -5.90 4.86
C SER A 22 -1.49 -5.69 4.46
N PHE A 23 -1.71 -5.11 3.27
CA PHE A 23 -3.04 -4.93 2.69
C PHE A 23 -3.77 -6.26 2.53
N SER A 24 -3.10 -7.28 1.98
CA SER A 24 -3.65 -8.63 1.83
C SER A 24 -4.07 -9.24 3.18
N GLY A 25 -3.32 -8.97 4.25
CA GLY A 25 -3.67 -9.43 5.58
C GLY A 25 -4.92 -8.76 6.15
N VAL A 26 -5.10 -7.45 5.87
CA VAL A 26 -6.33 -6.74 6.23
C VAL A 26 -7.52 -7.30 5.45
N VAL A 27 -7.40 -7.43 4.13
CA VAL A 27 -8.47 -7.95 3.26
C VAL A 27 -8.89 -9.35 3.68
N ALA A 28 -7.94 -10.24 3.94
CA ALA A 28 -8.23 -11.61 4.34
C ALA A 28 -8.96 -11.68 5.69
N ARG A 29 -8.54 -10.90 6.70
CA ARG A 29 -9.22 -10.85 8.01
C ARG A 29 -10.63 -10.28 7.91
N LEU A 30 -10.81 -9.19 7.16
CA LEU A 30 -12.13 -8.59 6.98
C LEU A 30 -13.06 -9.49 6.16
N SER A 31 -12.55 -10.18 5.15
CA SER A 31 -13.34 -11.14 4.37
C SER A 31 -13.78 -12.34 5.21
N ALA A 32 -12.91 -12.82 6.12
CA ALA A 32 -13.26 -13.89 7.06
C ALA A 32 -14.32 -13.42 8.08
N ALA A 33 -14.26 -12.17 8.53
CA ALA A 33 -15.25 -11.58 9.44
C ALA A 33 -16.60 -11.28 8.77
N HIS A 34 -16.61 -11.08 7.46
CA HIS A 34 -17.79 -10.73 6.67
C HIS A 34 -17.99 -11.68 5.47
N PRO A 35 -18.28 -12.97 5.71
CA PRO A 35 -18.29 -13.99 4.65
C PRO A 35 -19.39 -13.82 3.59
N SER A 36 -20.38 -12.96 3.85
CA SER A 36 -21.43 -12.62 2.90
C SER A 36 -21.03 -11.56 1.87
N LEU A 37 -19.90 -10.88 2.07
CA LEU A 37 -19.39 -9.86 1.15
C LEU A 37 -18.40 -10.49 0.16
N ALA A 38 -18.39 -9.99 -1.08
CA ALA A 38 -17.35 -10.35 -2.02
C ALA A 38 -16.03 -9.70 -1.62
N VAL A 39 -14.91 -10.41 -1.82
CA VAL A 39 -13.56 -9.90 -1.50
C VAL A 39 -13.28 -8.55 -2.15
N VAL A 40 -13.71 -8.37 -3.41
CA VAL A 40 -13.55 -7.11 -4.15
C VAL A 40 -14.27 -5.92 -3.49
N ASP A 41 -15.38 -6.16 -2.79
CA ASP A 41 -16.09 -5.10 -2.07
C ASP A 41 -15.36 -4.74 -0.77
N VAL A 42 -14.75 -5.74 -0.10
CA VAL A 42 -13.87 -5.51 1.05
C VAL A 42 -12.64 -4.69 0.64
N GLU A 43 -11.96 -5.08 -0.44
CA GLU A 43 -10.81 -4.34 -0.98
C GLU A 43 -11.17 -2.89 -1.31
N ARG A 44 -12.32 -2.67 -1.97
CA ARG A 44 -12.80 -1.32 -2.31
C ARG A 44 -12.97 -0.46 -1.06
N VAL A 45 -13.55 -1.01 0.00
CA VAL A 45 -13.70 -0.30 1.28
C VAL A 45 -12.34 0.03 1.88
N VAL A 46 -11.43 -0.94 1.97
CA VAL A 46 -10.09 -0.73 2.56
C VAL A 46 -9.32 0.36 1.80
N LEU A 47 -9.35 0.37 0.47
CA LEU A 47 -8.70 1.39 -0.34
C LEU A 47 -9.33 2.78 -0.13
N ARG A 48 -10.66 2.87 -0.03
CA ARG A 48 -11.34 4.13 0.25
C ARG A 48 -10.96 4.70 1.62
N GLU A 49 -10.92 3.86 2.65
CA GLU A 49 -10.53 4.27 3.99
C GLU A 49 -9.04 4.64 4.05
N TRP A 50 -8.19 3.95 3.29
CA TRP A 50 -6.79 4.32 3.13
C TRP A 50 -6.63 5.72 2.54
N GLU A 51 -7.32 6.02 1.44
CA GLU A 51 -7.27 7.36 0.81
C GLU A 51 -7.73 8.45 1.78
N ALA A 52 -8.82 8.20 2.52
CA ALA A 52 -9.34 9.13 3.51
C ALA A 52 -8.37 9.36 4.68
N PHE A 53 -7.71 8.30 5.16
CA PHE A 53 -6.75 8.37 6.28
C PHE A 53 -5.44 9.05 5.87
N SER A 54 -4.91 8.68 4.70
CA SER A 54 -3.60 9.12 4.23
C SER A 54 -3.60 10.47 3.52
N ALA A 55 -4.78 10.97 3.11
CA ALA A 55 -4.91 12.10 2.19
C ALA A 55 -4.05 11.92 0.92
N GLY A 56 -3.93 10.69 0.43
CA GLY A 56 -3.12 10.31 -0.73
C GLY A 56 -1.61 10.25 -0.48
N ARG A 57 -1.13 10.43 0.77
CA ARG A 57 0.30 10.38 1.09
C ARG A 57 0.77 8.93 1.28
N PRO A 58 1.73 8.43 0.48
CA PRO A 58 2.23 7.07 0.65
C PRO A 58 3.02 6.95 1.97
N VAL A 59 2.73 5.90 2.75
CA VAL A 59 3.51 5.55 3.96
C VAL A 59 4.65 4.60 3.63
N VAL A 60 4.47 3.74 2.62
CA VAL A 60 5.49 2.82 2.12
C VAL A 60 5.65 3.06 0.63
N VAL A 61 6.90 3.21 0.20
CA VAL A 61 7.26 3.46 -1.20
C VAL A 61 8.21 2.33 -1.65
N PRO A 62 7.92 1.63 -2.76
CA PRO A 62 8.87 0.66 -3.32
C PRO A 62 10.16 1.37 -3.77
N ILE A 63 11.32 0.72 -3.58
CA ILE A 63 12.63 1.29 -3.95
C ILE A 63 12.70 1.71 -5.43
N GLY A 64 12.11 0.93 -6.35
CA GLY A 64 12.10 1.32 -7.76
C GLY A 64 11.31 2.61 -8.06
N VAL A 65 10.35 2.98 -7.21
CA VAL A 65 9.65 4.28 -7.34
C VAL A 65 10.55 5.42 -6.85
N GLU A 66 11.32 5.19 -5.79
CA GLU A 66 12.32 6.15 -5.29
C GLU A 66 13.42 6.39 -6.35
N GLU A 67 13.99 5.31 -6.90
CA GLU A 67 15.01 5.37 -7.95
C GLU A 67 14.51 6.14 -9.18
N GLY A 68 13.32 5.79 -9.68
CA GLY A 68 12.71 6.49 -10.80
C GLY A 68 12.43 7.98 -10.50
N ALA A 69 11.98 8.30 -9.29
CA ALA A 69 11.78 9.70 -8.88
C ALA A 69 13.11 10.47 -8.85
N ALA A 70 14.19 9.86 -8.34
CA ALA A 70 15.51 10.49 -8.29
C ALA A 70 16.06 10.80 -9.69
N GLU A 71 15.87 9.89 -10.66
CA GLU A 71 16.25 10.12 -12.05
C GLU A 71 15.51 11.32 -12.67
N MET A 72 14.19 11.39 -12.47
CA MET A 72 13.37 12.48 -13.01
C MET A 72 13.77 13.84 -12.44
N LEU A 73 14.01 13.91 -11.12
CA LEU A 73 14.44 15.14 -10.47
C LEU A 73 15.82 15.61 -10.97
N ALA A 74 16.73 14.68 -11.31
CA ALA A 74 18.02 15.03 -11.89
C ALA A 74 17.86 15.68 -13.28
N VAL A 75 16.96 15.16 -14.11
CA VAL A 75 16.64 15.74 -15.44
C VAL A 75 16.08 17.15 -15.30
N GLU A 76 15.14 17.37 -14.38
CA GLU A 76 14.56 18.69 -14.10
C GLU A 76 15.60 19.69 -13.58
N ALA A 77 16.47 19.25 -12.66
CA ALA A 77 17.54 20.08 -12.12
C ALA A 77 18.55 20.51 -13.19
N SER A 78 18.91 19.61 -14.12
CA SER A 78 19.77 19.97 -15.26
C SER A 78 19.09 20.96 -16.20
N ALA A 79 17.80 20.78 -16.51
CA ALA A 79 17.05 21.70 -17.37
C ALA A 79 16.94 23.12 -16.79
N GLN A 80 16.92 23.26 -15.46
CA GLN A 80 16.85 24.54 -14.76
C GLN A 80 18.16 25.33 -14.77
N ILE A 81 19.30 24.66 -14.99
CA ILE A 81 20.64 25.28 -15.05
C ILE A 81 20.95 25.82 -16.45
N ASP A 82 20.36 25.22 -17.49
CA ASP A 82 20.58 25.56 -18.90
C ASP A 82 19.62 26.62 -19.47
N GLY A 83 18.67 27.13 -18.66
CA GLY A 83 17.66 28.13 -19.06
C GLY A 83 17.80 29.45 -18.31
#